data_AF-A0A2H0XIE8-F1
#
_entry.id   AF-A0A2H0XIE8-F1
#
_cell.length_a   1.000
_cell.length_b   1.000
_cell.length_c   1.000
_cell.angle_alpha   90.00
_cell.angle_beta   90.00
_cell.angle_gamma   90.00
#
_symmetry.space_group_name_H-M   'P 1'
#
loop_
_entity.id
_entity.type
_entity.pdbx_description
1 polymer ?
#
loop_
_entity_poly.entity_id
_entity_poly.type
_entity_poly.pdbx_seq_one_letter_code
_entity_poly.pdbx_strand_id
1 'polypeptide(L)' 'MVLNERPISIVIDGEEIPILRTVWKETREDNITRERKRIFIVETAKGNFKISYNLTNEEVEVEPIE' A
#
# COMPACT_ATOMS: atom_id res chain seq x y z
N MET A 1 9.67 -13.91 11.66
CA MET A 1 9.35 -12.52 12.02
C MET A 1 8.11 -12.14 11.21
N VAL A 2 6.97 -11.90 11.86
CA VAL A 2 5.77 -11.40 11.17
C VAL A 2 5.91 -9.89 11.15
N LEU A 3 6.28 -9.30 10.01
CA LEU A 3 6.15 -7.87 9.82
C LEU A 3 4.67 -7.56 10.05
N ASN A 4 4.35 -6.76 11.06
CA ASN A 4 3.06 -6.10 11.11
C ASN A 4 3.02 -5.19 9.87
N GLU A 5 2.58 -5.73 8.73
CA GLU A 5 2.52 -5.11 7.39
C GLU A 5 1.46 -4.00 7.33
N ARG A 6 1.55 -3.04 8.25
CA ARG A 6 0.88 -1.75 8.08
C ARG A 6 1.98 -0.79 7.64
N PRO A 7 1.88 -0.19 6.44
CA PRO A 7 2.80 0.87 6.08
C PRO A 7 2.67 1.99 7.11
N ILE A 8 3.80 2.42 7.68
CA ILE A 8 3.88 3.46 8.73
C ILE A 8 4.22 4.82 8.08
N SER A 9 4.97 4.78 6.99
CA SER A 9 5.30 5.91 6.13
C SER A 9 5.35 5.45 4.67
N ILE A 10 5.21 6.40 3.74
CA ILE A 10 5.48 6.22 2.31
C ILE A 10 6.55 7.23 1.90
N VAL A 11 7.44 6.82 0.99
CA VAL A 11 8.45 7.74 0.43
C VAL A 11 7.98 8.16 -0.96
N ILE A 12 7.74 9.45 -1.15
CA ILE A 12 7.32 10.04 -2.43
C ILE A 12 8.31 11.15 -2.77
N ASP A 13 8.89 11.12 -3.97
CA ASP A 13 9.89 12.09 -4.44
C ASP A 13 11.08 12.28 -3.48
N GLY A 14 11.45 11.22 -2.75
CA GLY A 14 12.52 11.24 -1.75
C GLY A 14 12.13 11.82 -0.39
N GLU A 15 10.87 12.24 -0.22
CA GLU A 15 10.33 12.70 1.05
C GLU A 15 9.56 11.59 1.76
N GLU A 16 9.86 11.35 3.04
CA GLU A 16 9.10 10.44 3.88
C GLU A 16 7.84 11.11 4.41
N ILE A 17 6.69 10.58 4.02
CA ILE A 17 5.37 11.05 4.42
C ILE A 17 4.78 10.05 5.42
N PRO A 18 4.49 10.46 6.67
CA PRO A 18 3.89 9.58 7.66
C PRO A 18 2.43 9.26 7.30
N ILE A 19 2.04 8.01 7.50
CA ILE A 19 0.65 7.57 7.37
C ILE A 19 -0.10 7.88 8.66
N LEU A 20 -1.16 8.68 8.56
CA LEU A 20 -2.00 9.05 9.69
C LEU A 20 -2.95 7.90 10.05
N ARG A 21 -3.64 7.33 9.05
CA ARG A 21 -4.52 6.18 9.25
C ARG A 21 -4.64 5.33 7.99
N THR A 22 -4.87 4.04 8.17
CA THR A 22 -5.31 3.15 7.08
C THR A 22 -6.83 3.24 6.99
N VAL A 23 -7.33 3.78 5.89
CA VAL A 23 -8.76 3.95 5.62
C VAL A 23 -9.36 2.64 5.14
N TRP A 24 -8.63 1.90 4.31
CA TRP A 24 -9.12 0.65 3.74
C TRP A 24 -7.99 -0.34 3.49
N LYS A 25 -8.31 -1.63 3.56
CA LYS A 25 -7.38 -2.72 3.24
C LYS A 25 -8.14 -3.83 2.53
N GLU A 26 -7.55 -4.36 1.47
CA GLU A 26 -8.04 -5.53 0.76
C GLU A 26 -6.88 -6.41 0.33
N THR A 27 -7.10 -7.72 0.36
CA THR A 27 -6.19 -8.68 -0.25
C THR A 27 -6.95 -9.36 -1.37
N ARG A 28 -6.52 -9.12 -2.60
CA ARG A 28 -7.07 -9.71 -3.79
C ARG A 28 -6.14 -10.80 -4.28
N GLU A 29 -6.67 -11.99 -4.48
CA GLU A 29 -5.95 -13.11 -5.07
C GLU A 29 -6.54 -13.37 -6.45
N ASP A 30 -5.70 -13.25 -7.47
CA ASP A 30 -6.07 -13.58 -8.83
C ASP A 30 -5.75 -15.05 -9.08
N ASN A 31 -6.78 -15.87 -9.23
CA ASN A 31 -6.63 -17.31 -9.44
C ASN A 31 -6.10 -17.67 -10.83
N ILE A 32 -6.13 -16.74 -11.80
CA ILE A 32 -5.66 -16.98 -13.16
C ILE A 32 -4.16 -16.77 -13.24
N THR A 33 -3.64 -15.64 -12.73
CA THR A 33 -2.21 -15.37 -12.72
C THR A 33 -1.49 -15.89 -11.47
N ARG A 34 -2.24 -16.44 -10.49
CA ARG A 34 -1.75 -16.79 -9.13
C ARG A 34 -1.09 -15.61 -8.43
N GLU A 35 -1.47 -14.39 -8.83
CA GLU A 35 -0.94 -13.18 -8.23
C GLU A 35 -1.76 -12.79 -7.02
N ARG A 36 -1.09 -12.52 -5.92
CA ARG A 36 -1.74 -12.03 -4.72
C ARG A 36 -1.37 -10.57 -4.52
N LYS A 37 -2.34 -9.67 -4.60
CA LYS A 37 -2.16 -8.24 -4.41
C LYS A 37 -2.80 -7.80 -3.08
N ARG A 38 -2.11 -6.95 -2.32
CA ARG A 38 -2.63 -6.27 -1.13
C ARG A 38 -2.76 -4.80 -1.43
N ILE A 39 -3.96 -4.27 -1.31
CA ILE A 39 -4.25 -2.87 -1.57
C ILE A 39 -4.56 -2.21 -0.23
N PHE A 40 -3.84 -1.14 0.08
CA PHE A 40 -4.07 -0.30 1.25
C PHE A 40 -4.43 1.10 0.77
N ILE A 41 -5.51 1.66 1.29
CA ILE A 41 -5.82 3.09 1.14
C ILE A 41 -5.45 3.73 2.46
N VAL A 42 -4.51 4.66 2.42
CA VAL A 42 -3.96 5.34 3.57
C VAL A 42 -4.22 6.84 3.45
N GLU A 43 -4.53 7.46 4.58
CA GLU A 43 -4.61 8.92 4.70
C GLU A 43 -3.30 9.42 5.29
N THR A 44 -2.74 10.44 4.67
CA THR A 44 -1.51 11.11 5.09
C THR A 44 -1.75 12.62 5.23
N ALA A 45 -0.77 13.34 5.77
CA ALA A 45 -0.83 14.81 5.85
C ALA A 45 -0.90 15.50 4.47
N LYS A 46 -0.47 14.82 3.39
CA LYS A 46 -0.50 15.36 2.02
C LYS A 46 -1.72 14.93 1.22
N GLY A 47 -2.61 14.12 1.81
CA GLY A 47 -3.77 13.56 1.12
C GLY A 47 -3.84 12.06 1.24
N ASN A 48 -4.74 11.46 0.46
CA ASN A 48 -4.97 10.03 0.46
C ASN A 48 -4.09 9.35 -0.60
N PHE A 49 -3.60 8.15 -0.28
CA PHE A 49 -2.77 7.36 -1.17
C PHE A 49 -3.26 5.91 -1.21
N LYS A 50 -3.19 5.30 -2.38
CA LYS A 50 -3.41 3.89 -2.60
C LYS A 50 -2.06 3.20 -2.76
N ILE A 51 -1.78 2.24 -1.91
CA ILE A 51 -0.58 1.41 -1.91
C ILE A 51 -0.99 0.01 -2.36
N SER A 52 -0.53 -0.43 -3.51
CA SER A 52 -0.77 -1.77 -4.05
C SER A 52 0.52 -2.58 -3.96
N TYR A 53 0.55 -3.56 -3.06
CA TYR A 53 1.64 -4.53 -2.92
C TYR A 53 1.31 -5.79 -3.73
N ASN A 54 2.12 -6.14 -4.72
CA ASN A 54 2.10 -7.46 -5.33
C ASN A 54 2.94 -8.42 -4.47
N LEU A 55 2.28 -9.28 -3.69
CA LEU A 55 2.96 -10.27 -2.84
C LEU A 55 3.63 -11.39 -3.64
N THR A 56 3.28 -11.56 -4.92
CA THR A 56 3.86 -12.60 -5.77
C THR A 56 5.19 -12.16 -6.35
N ASN A 57 5.30 -10.90 -6.76
CA ASN A 57 6.51 -10.33 -7.36
C ASN A 57 7.23 -9.31 -6.46
N GLU A 58 6.76 -9.12 -5.23
CA GLU A 58 7.27 -8.15 -4.25
C GLU A 58 7.31 -6.69 -4.74
N GLU A 59 6.48 -6.36 -5.74
CA GLU A 59 6.38 -5.03 -6.33
C GLU A 59 5.41 -4.14 -5.54
N VAL A 60 5.74 -2.84 -5.43
CA VAL A 60 4.95 -1.87 -4.67
C VAL A 60 4.62 -0.68 -5.55
N GLU A 61 3.34 -0.43 -5.75
CA GLU A 61 2.83 0.72 -6.50
C GLU A 61 2.13 1.66 -5.53
N VAL A 62 2.51 2.95 -5.53
CA VAL A 62 1.88 3.99 -4.70
C VAL A 62 1.29 5.04 -5.62
N GLU A 63 -0.02 5.24 -5.53
CA GLU A 63 -0.77 6.21 -6.34
C GLU A 63 -1.48 7.22 -5.43
N PRO A 64 -1.37 8.54 -5.65
CA PRO A 64 -2.23 9.51 -4.98
C PRO A 64 -3.68 9.31 -5.40
N ILE A 65 -4.61 9.49 -4.46
CA ILE A 65 -6.04 9.49 -4.74
C ILE A 65 -6.64 10.79 -4.18
N GLU A 66 -7.46 11.45 -5.01
CA GLU A 66 -8.09 12.74 -4.70
C GLU A 66 -9.30 12.58 -3.76
#